data_AF-A0A4Q3XKJ5-F1
#
_entry.id   AF-A0A4Q3XKJ5-F1
#
_cell.length_a   1.000
_cell.length_b   1.000
_cell.length_c   1.000
_cell.angle_alpha   90.00
_cell.angle_beta   90.00
_cell.angle_gamma   90.00
#
_symmetry.space_group_name_H-M   'P 1'
#
loop_
_entity.id
_entity.type
_entity.pdbx_description
1 polymer ?
#
loop_
_entity_poly.entity_id
_entity_poly.type
_entity_poly.pdbx_seq_one_letter_code
_entity_poly.pdbx_strand_id
1 'polypeptide(L)'
;MDMAEQWGLPPGFAPVRYSISDDAKNALRGQLPAGEPVVISISNEGDTVAIVATPSRLFSVKTGSLGAGAGGASVREYPWEGVFDFVMTPMTHNLKIAIHFRSSDGRKVEVGRRAMMGKPVVDNLMPFEIEGGQQVYRALLQVWNYKRAMEQAAEGQG
;
A
#
# COMPACT_ATOMS: atom_id res chain seq x y z
N MET A 1 11.14 14.28 19.53
CA MET A 1 10.99 13.33 18.43
C MET A 1 9.58 12.77 18.54
N ASP A 2 8.73 13.13 17.61
CA ASP A 2 7.34 12.67 17.60
C ASP A 2 7.26 11.16 17.28
N MET A 3 6.10 10.55 17.51
CA MET A 3 5.91 9.11 17.30
C MET A 3 6.08 8.69 15.84
N ALA A 4 5.79 9.59 14.89
CA ALA A 4 5.94 9.33 13.47
C ALA A 4 7.43 9.24 13.09
N GLU A 5 8.25 10.15 13.58
CA GLU A 5 9.71 10.12 13.41
C GLU A 5 10.32 8.82 13.99
N GLN A 6 9.85 8.36 15.16
CA GLN A 6 10.30 7.10 15.76
C GLN A 6 9.98 5.88 14.88
N TRP A 7 8.90 5.95 14.11
CA TRP A 7 8.52 4.94 13.12
C TRP A 7 9.20 5.14 11.75
N GLY A 8 10.04 6.17 11.58
CA GLY A 8 10.65 6.51 10.29
C GLY A 8 9.64 7.01 9.26
N LEU A 9 8.62 7.74 9.72
CA LEU A 9 7.62 8.44 8.90
C LEU A 9 7.95 9.95 8.84
N PRO A 10 7.31 10.73 7.94
CA PRO A 10 7.50 12.17 7.90
C PRO A 10 7.20 12.81 9.28
N PRO A 11 7.96 13.84 9.70
CA PRO A 11 7.62 14.61 10.90
C PRO A 11 6.20 15.17 10.83
N GLY A 12 5.43 15.04 11.92
CA GLY A 12 4.03 15.46 11.98
C GLY A 12 3.05 14.59 11.19
N PHE A 13 3.47 13.43 10.67
CA PHE A 13 2.57 12.53 9.95
C PHE A 13 1.45 12.02 10.87
N ALA A 14 0.21 12.25 10.46
CA ALA A 14 -0.98 11.78 11.14
C ALA A 14 -1.49 10.48 10.48
N PRO A 15 -1.62 9.35 11.21
CA PRO A 15 -2.18 8.13 10.65
C PRO A 15 -3.60 8.30 10.10
N VAL A 16 -3.85 7.73 8.91
CA VAL A 16 -5.17 7.78 8.23
C VAL A 16 -5.77 6.37 8.22
N ARG A 17 -6.58 6.07 9.23
CA ARG A 17 -7.10 4.71 9.47
C ARG A 17 -8.62 4.67 9.34
N TYR A 18 -9.09 4.06 8.26
CA TYR A 18 -10.46 3.62 8.10
C TYR A 18 -10.60 2.15 8.47
N SER A 19 -11.83 1.73 8.80
CA SER A 19 -12.15 0.33 9.04
C SER A 19 -11.83 -0.52 7.81
N ILE A 20 -11.35 -1.74 8.07
CA ILE A 20 -11.19 -2.79 7.07
C ILE A 20 -11.97 -4.03 7.52
N SER A 21 -12.37 -4.86 6.55
CA SER A 21 -13.12 -6.09 6.82
C SER A 21 -12.34 -7.07 7.69
N ASP A 22 -13.05 -7.91 8.44
CA ASP A 22 -12.41 -8.95 9.26
C ASP A 22 -11.66 -9.98 8.41
N ASP A 23 -12.15 -10.26 7.20
CA ASP A 23 -11.44 -11.09 6.22
C ASP A 23 -10.10 -10.48 5.84
N ALA A 24 -10.05 -9.16 5.61
CA ALA A 24 -8.80 -8.47 5.33
C ALA A 24 -7.84 -8.50 6.53
N LYS A 25 -8.35 -8.30 7.76
CA LYS A 25 -7.55 -8.43 8.99
C LYS A 25 -7.00 -9.84 9.14
N ASN A 26 -7.84 -10.86 8.95
CA ASN A 26 -7.47 -12.26 9.06
C ASN A 26 -6.37 -12.62 8.05
N ALA A 27 -6.50 -12.15 6.80
CA ALA A 27 -5.50 -12.34 5.76
C ALA A 27 -4.15 -11.71 6.11
N LEU A 28 -4.16 -10.57 6.81
CA LEU A 28 -2.96 -9.84 7.19
C LEU A 28 -2.27 -10.37 8.46
N ARG A 29 -2.96 -11.11 9.32
CA ARG A 29 -2.37 -11.62 10.58
C ARG A 29 -1.08 -12.42 10.38
N GLY A 30 -0.97 -13.14 9.27
CA GLY A 30 0.24 -13.91 8.93
C GLY A 30 1.36 -13.10 8.29
N GLN A 31 1.08 -11.85 7.88
CA GLN A 31 2.01 -10.99 7.15
C GLN A 31 2.56 -9.85 8.02
N LEU A 32 1.79 -9.41 9.02
CA LEU A 32 2.15 -8.34 9.95
C LEU A 32 2.87 -8.90 11.19
N PRO A 33 4.16 -8.58 11.41
CA PRO A 33 4.88 -8.87 12.63
C PRO A 33 4.19 -8.24 13.85
N ALA A 34 4.34 -8.88 15.00
CA ALA A 34 3.87 -8.32 16.25
C ALA A 34 4.51 -6.95 16.50
N GLY A 35 3.68 -5.92 16.71
CA GLY A 35 4.13 -4.56 17.00
C GLY A 35 4.39 -3.67 15.79
N GLU A 36 4.27 -4.16 14.55
CA GLU A 36 4.32 -3.29 13.37
C GLU A 36 3.02 -2.45 13.29
N PRO A 37 3.08 -1.11 13.42
CA PRO A 37 1.87 -0.30 13.46
C PRO A 37 1.28 -0.15 12.05
N VAL A 38 -0.03 -0.35 11.93
CA VAL A 38 -0.77 0.08 10.74
C VAL A 38 -0.89 1.60 10.78
N VAL A 39 -0.50 2.30 9.73
CA VAL A 39 -0.51 3.78 9.69
C VAL A 39 -1.47 4.34 8.65
N ILE A 40 -1.81 3.53 7.65
CA ILE A 40 -2.83 3.84 6.65
C ILE A 40 -3.72 2.62 6.47
N SER A 41 -5.05 2.78 6.46
CA SER A 41 -5.97 1.68 6.12
C SER A 41 -7.26 2.17 5.49
N ILE A 42 -7.80 1.42 4.53
CA ILE A 42 -9.13 1.62 3.96
C ILE A 42 -9.63 0.35 3.26
N SER A 43 -10.92 0.05 3.43
CA SER A 43 -11.68 -0.88 2.60
C SER A 43 -12.51 -0.10 1.57
N ASN A 44 -12.79 -0.73 0.43
CA ASN A 44 -13.87 -0.25 -0.44
C ASN A 44 -15.26 -0.55 0.13
N GLU A 45 -16.30 0.06 -0.42
CA GLU A 45 -17.69 -0.12 0.00
C GLU A 45 -18.15 -1.59 0.01
N GLY A 46 -17.63 -2.39 -0.92
CA GLY A 46 -17.94 -3.81 -1.02
C GLY A 46 -17.11 -4.72 -0.10
N ASP A 47 -16.19 -4.16 0.69
CA ASP A 47 -15.25 -4.92 1.54
C ASP A 47 -14.48 -6.04 0.80
N THR A 48 -14.27 -5.84 -0.50
CA THR A 48 -13.59 -6.76 -1.43
C THR A 48 -12.15 -6.37 -1.72
N VAL A 49 -11.78 -5.11 -1.47
CA VAL A 49 -10.42 -4.60 -1.65
C VAL A 49 -10.09 -3.71 -0.47
N ALA A 50 -8.96 -3.98 0.17
CA ALA A 50 -8.41 -3.15 1.22
C ALA A 50 -6.97 -2.71 0.89
N ILE A 51 -6.65 -1.48 1.26
CA ILE A 51 -5.28 -0.95 1.32
C ILE A 51 -4.88 -0.89 2.79
N VAL A 52 -3.71 -1.41 3.13
CA VAL A 52 -3.14 -1.32 4.47
C VAL A 52 -1.66 -0.97 4.34
N ALA A 53 -1.21 0.11 4.97
CA ALA A 53 0.19 0.49 4.98
C ALA A 53 0.74 0.55 6.41
N THR A 54 2.01 0.19 6.51
CA THR A 54 2.87 0.24 7.70
C THR A 54 4.04 1.17 7.40
N PRO A 55 4.87 1.53 8.39
CA PRO A 55 6.07 2.31 8.13
C PRO A 55 7.07 1.63 7.17
N SER A 56 7.04 0.30 7.08
CA SER A 56 7.99 -0.47 6.28
C SER A 56 7.49 -0.79 4.88
N ARG A 57 6.16 -0.92 4.71
CA ARG A 57 5.56 -1.46 3.48
C ARG A 57 4.06 -1.22 3.37
N LEU A 58 3.57 -1.38 2.16
CA LEU A 58 2.17 -1.32 1.78
C LEU A 58 1.65 -2.73 1.46
N PHE A 59 0.37 -2.96 1.71
CA PHE A 59 -0.35 -4.17 1.33
C PHE A 59 -1.61 -3.80 0.57
N SER A 60 -1.94 -4.61 -0.44
CA SER A 60 -3.28 -4.70 -0.98
C SER A 60 -3.85 -6.05 -0.61
N VAL A 61 -5.11 -6.06 -0.16
CA VAL A 61 -5.83 -7.26 0.18
C VAL A 61 -7.05 -7.32 -0.69
N LYS A 62 -7.25 -8.43 -1.40
CA LYS A 62 -8.43 -8.67 -2.23
C LYS A 62 -9.19 -9.85 -1.64
N THR A 63 -10.35 -9.56 -1.07
CA THR A 63 -11.28 -10.48 -0.42
C THR A 63 -12.41 -10.79 -1.42
N GLY A 64 -12.53 -12.05 -1.83
CA GLY A 64 -13.57 -12.45 -2.77
C GLY A 64 -13.59 -13.96 -3.00
N SER A 65 -14.76 -14.49 -3.36
CA SER A 65 -14.89 -15.90 -3.75
C SER A 65 -14.20 -16.14 -5.09
N LEU A 66 -13.00 -16.73 -5.07
CA LEU A 66 -12.44 -17.39 -6.24
C LEU A 66 -13.22 -18.69 -6.50
N GLY A 67 -14.45 -18.56 -7.01
CA GLY A 67 -15.29 -19.71 -7.41
C GLY A 67 -15.76 -20.61 -6.26
N ALA A 68 -16.61 -21.57 -6.62
CA ALA A 68 -17.17 -22.56 -5.71
C ALA A 68 -16.07 -23.44 -5.12
N GLY A 69 -15.79 -23.29 -3.82
CA GLY A 69 -15.09 -24.30 -3.03
C GLY A 69 -13.99 -23.83 -2.09
N ALA A 70 -13.44 -22.62 -2.24
CA ALA A 70 -12.48 -22.06 -1.28
C ALA A 70 -12.55 -20.53 -1.27
N GLY A 71 -13.20 -19.97 -0.26
CA GLY A 71 -13.05 -18.55 0.07
C GLY A 71 -11.60 -18.28 0.46
N GLY A 72 -10.96 -17.31 -0.19
CA GLY A 72 -9.57 -16.96 0.09
C GLY A 72 -9.33 -15.48 -0.15
N ALA A 73 -8.56 -14.86 0.75
CA ALA A 73 -8.05 -13.52 0.55
C ALA A 73 -6.69 -13.59 -0.16
N SER A 74 -6.48 -12.75 -1.16
CA SER A 74 -5.17 -12.56 -1.78
C SER A 74 -4.51 -11.34 -1.15
N VAL A 75 -3.32 -11.51 -0.58
CA VAL A 75 -2.52 -10.42 -0.04
C VAL A 75 -1.32 -10.20 -0.97
N ARG A 76 -1.12 -8.95 -1.37
CA ARG A 76 0.09 -8.53 -2.08
C ARG A 76 0.82 -7.48 -1.24
N GLU A 77 2.11 -7.70 -1.06
CA GLU A 77 3.01 -6.80 -0.36
C GLU A 77 3.81 -5.95 -1.35
N TYR A 78 3.97 -4.67 -1.02
CA TYR A 78 4.79 -3.71 -1.74
C TYR A 78 5.73 -3.02 -0.75
N PRO A 79 7.02 -3.40 -0.74
CA PRO A 79 8.04 -2.58 -0.10
C PRO A 79 8.01 -1.17 -0.70
N TRP A 80 8.18 -0.13 0.13
CA TRP A 80 8.12 1.27 -0.35
C TRP A 80 9.14 1.53 -1.47
N GLU A 81 10.34 0.97 -1.36
CA GLU A 81 11.42 1.06 -2.37
C GLU A 81 11.02 0.44 -3.73
N GLY A 82 10.07 -0.50 -3.74
CA GLY A 82 9.61 -1.21 -4.93
C GLY A 82 8.47 -0.52 -5.67
N VAL A 83 7.88 0.52 -5.06
CA VAL A 83 6.84 1.35 -5.67
C VAL A 83 7.49 2.56 -6.33
N PHE A 84 7.25 2.73 -7.63
CA PHE A 84 7.83 3.86 -8.37
C PHE A 84 6.82 4.98 -8.66
N ASP A 85 5.52 4.72 -8.51
CA ASP A 85 4.48 5.72 -8.72
C ASP A 85 3.14 5.28 -8.08
N PHE A 86 2.33 6.27 -7.72
CA PHE A 86 0.95 6.10 -7.28
C PHE A 86 0.07 7.00 -8.13
N VAL A 87 -1.02 6.45 -8.68
CA VAL A 87 -1.96 7.24 -9.49
C VAL A 87 -3.35 7.17 -8.89
N MET A 88 -3.92 8.34 -8.60
CA MET A 88 -5.34 8.47 -8.29
C MET A 88 -6.11 8.92 -9.53
N THR A 89 -7.18 8.20 -9.86
CA THR A 89 -8.09 8.56 -10.95
C THR A 89 -9.50 8.76 -10.41
N PRO A 90 -10.04 9.98 -10.39
CA PRO A 90 -11.44 10.21 -10.03
C PRO A 90 -12.36 9.61 -11.10
N MET A 91 -13.46 9.01 -10.66
CA MET A 91 -14.57 8.55 -11.49
C MET A 91 -15.86 9.28 -11.06
N THR A 92 -16.97 9.05 -11.75
CA THR A 92 -18.23 9.80 -11.51
C THR A 92 -18.73 9.70 -10.07
N HIS A 93 -18.57 8.56 -9.41
CA HIS A 93 -19.11 8.30 -8.06
C HIS A 93 -18.08 7.76 -7.06
N ASN A 94 -16.87 7.45 -7.52
CA ASN A 94 -15.84 6.83 -6.71
C ASN A 94 -14.45 7.22 -7.26
N LEU A 95 -13.40 6.67 -6.70
CA LEU A 95 -12.06 6.80 -7.25
C LEU A 95 -11.34 5.47 -7.35
N LYS A 96 -10.31 5.48 -8.18
CA LYS A 96 -9.38 4.39 -8.36
C LYS A 96 -8.00 4.81 -7.88
N ILE A 97 -7.32 3.91 -7.16
CA ILE A 97 -5.91 4.07 -6.79
C ILE A 97 -5.13 2.99 -7.52
N ALA A 98 -4.08 3.37 -8.23
CA ALA A 98 -3.16 2.45 -8.88
C ALA A 98 -1.79 2.51 -8.21
N ILE A 99 -1.20 1.33 -7.97
CA ILE A 99 0.17 1.18 -7.46
C ILE A 99 1.03 0.71 -8.62
N HIS A 100 2.05 1.48 -8.97
CA HIS A 100 2.96 1.15 -10.05
C HIS A 100 4.26 0.59 -9.48
N PHE A 101 4.64 -0.60 -9.92
CA PHE A 101 5.80 -1.33 -9.40
C PHE A 101 6.50 -2.12 -10.49
N ARG A 102 7.73 -2.56 -10.20
CA ARG A 102 8.50 -3.42 -11.12
C ARG A 102 8.32 -4.88 -10.72
N SER A 103 8.13 -5.74 -11.72
CA SER A 103 7.98 -7.18 -11.50
C SER A 103 8.50 -7.99 -12.67
N SER A 104 9.07 -9.16 -12.37
CA SER A 104 9.49 -10.15 -13.37
C SER A 104 8.35 -11.11 -13.76
N ASP A 105 7.44 -11.40 -12.83
CA ASP A 105 6.36 -12.39 -12.96
C ASP A 105 4.94 -11.78 -12.88
N GLY A 106 4.84 -10.47 -12.69
CA GLY A 106 3.57 -9.74 -12.50
C GLY A 106 2.93 -9.90 -11.13
N ARG A 107 3.59 -10.62 -10.21
CA ARG A 107 3.07 -10.95 -8.88
C ARG A 107 3.92 -10.39 -7.76
N LYS A 108 5.23 -10.57 -7.84
CA LYS A 108 6.18 -10.12 -6.82
C LYS A 108 6.73 -8.74 -7.17
N VAL A 109 6.79 -7.87 -6.18
CA VAL A 109 7.46 -6.57 -6.29
C VAL A 109 8.97 -6.77 -6.24
N GLU A 110 9.66 -6.29 -7.27
CA GLU A 110 11.11 -6.31 -7.36
C GLU A 110 11.71 -5.01 -6.81
N VAL A 111 12.85 -5.13 -6.15
CA VAL A 111 13.55 -4.04 -5.47
C VAL A 111 15.04 -4.02 -5.85
N GLY A 112 15.72 -2.89 -5.63
CA GLY A 112 17.14 -2.71 -5.92
C GLY A 112 17.52 -3.10 -7.36
N ARG A 113 18.62 -3.87 -7.52
CA ARG A 113 19.11 -4.28 -8.85
C ARG A 113 18.10 -5.09 -9.66
N ARG A 114 17.21 -5.85 -9.01
CA ARG A 114 16.20 -6.65 -9.72
C ARG A 114 15.09 -5.78 -10.29
N ALA A 115 14.76 -4.66 -9.64
CA ALA A 115 13.78 -3.71 -10.16
C ALA A 115 14.19 -3.13 -11.53
N MET A 116 15.50 -2.94 -11.77
CA MET A 116 16.04 -2.48 -13.06
C MET A 116 15.77 -3.46 -14.22
N MET A 117 15.65 -4.75 -13.91
CA MET A 117 15.34 -5.80 -14.89
C MET A 117 13.82 -6.10 -14.97
N GLY A 118 13.05 -5.62 -14.00
CA GLY A 118 11.61 -5.83 -13.91
C GLY A 118 10.85 -5.01 -14.96
N LYS A 119 9.72 -5.57 -15.40
CA LYS A 119 8.77 -4.84 -16.27
C LYS A 119 7.87 -3.95 -15.41
N PRO A 120 7.43 -2.79 -15.91
CA PRO A 120 6.41 -1.99 -15.24
C PRO A 120 5.11 -2.81 -15.13
N VAL A 121 4.53 -2.84 -13.94
CA VAL A 121 3.25 -3.48 -13.66
C VAL A 121 2.40 -2.50 -12.85
N VAL A 122 1.09 -2.57 -13.06
CA VAL A 122 0.09 -1.71 -12.41
C VAL A 122 -0.86 -2.59 -11.61
N ASP A 123 -0.98 -2.35 -10.31
CA ASP A 123 -2.07 -2.89 -9.51
C ASP A 123 -3.18 -1.86 -9.37
N ASN A 124 -4.33 -2.18 -9.96
CA ASN A 124 -5.50 -1.31 -9.97
C ASN A 124 -6.39 -1.68 -8.79
N LEU A 125 -6.46 -0.81 -7.79
CA LEU A 125 -7.28 -0.97 -6.60
C LEU A 125 -8.52 -0.07 -6.77
N MET A 126 -9.66 -0.70 -7.07
CA MET A 126 -10.91 0.02 -7.36
C MET A 126 -12.14 -0.78 -6.95
N PRO A 127 -13.28 -0.10 -6.70
CA PRO A 127 -13.44 1.35 -6.48
C PRO A 127 -13.33 1.72 -4.99
N PHE A 128 -12.96 2.96 -4.63
CA PHE A 128 -13.05 3.48 -3.25
C PHE A 128 -13.92 4.74 -3.17
N GLU A 129 -14.54 4.97 -2.02
CA GLU A 129 -15.23 6.23 -1.71
C GLU A 129 -14.32 7.44 -1.90
N ILE A 130 -14.87 8.53 -2.43
CA ILE A 130 -14.07 9.66 -2.91
C ILE A 130 -13.30 10.31 -1.75
N GLU A 131 -13.98 10.66 -0.66
CA GLU A 131 -13.36 11.39 0.44
C GLU A 131 -12.28 10.56 1.12
N GLY A 132 -12.61 9.33 1.52
CA GLY A 132 -11.67 8.42 2.19
C GLY A 132 -10.50 8.04 1.29
N GLY A 133 -10.76 7.72 0.03
CA GLY A 133 -9.73 7.37 -0.93
C GLY A 133 -8.77 8.52 -1.24
N GLN A 134 -9.24 9.78 -1.27
CA GLN A 134 -8.37 10.95 -1.44
C GLN A 134 -7.45 11.16 -0.24
N GLN A 135 -7.97 11.01 0.98
CA GLN A 135 -7.16 11.14 2.20
C GLN A 135 -6.09 10.06 2.27
N VAL A 136 -6.47 8.81 1.98
CA VAL A 136 -5.55 7.67 1.92
C VAL A 136 -4.48 7.89 0.85
N TYR A 137 -4.86 8.31 -0.35
CA TYR A 137 -3.92 8.59 -1.43
C TYR A 137 -2.88 9.66 -1.03
N ARG A 138 -3.33 10.75 -0.41
CA ARG A 138 -2.42 11.80 0.08
C ARG A 138 -1.47 11.26 1.15
N ALA A 139 -1.96 10.45 2.08
CA ALA A 139 -1.12 9.83 3.11
C ALA A 139 -0.08 8.87 2.51
N LEU A 140 -0.48 8.04 1.53
CA LEU A 140 0.44 7.16 0.80
C LEU A 140 1.55 7.96 0.11
N LEU A 141 1.20 9.05 -0.58
CA LEU A 141 2.17 9.93 -1.23
C LEU A 141 3.13 10.58 -0.22
N GLN A 142 2.64 11.02 0.95
CA GLN A 142 3.50 11.60 1.98
C GLN A 142 4.55 10.60 2.46
N VAL A 143 4.14 9.38 2.80
CA VAL A 143 5.07 8.33 3.23
C VAL A 143 6.05 7.99 2.11
N TRP A 144 5.55 7.76 0.90
CA TRP A 144 6.38 7.40 -0.25
C TRP A 144 7.42 8.46 -0.60
N ASN A 145 7.03 9.73 -0.71
CA ASN A 145 7.95 10.84 -1.00
C ASN A 145 9.05 10.95 0.06
N TYR A 146 8.70 10.75 1.34
CA TYR A 146 9.66 10.78 2.43
C TYR A 146 10.65 9.62 2.35
N LYS A 147 10.19 8.39 2.09
CA LYS A 147 11.08 7.23 1.90
C LYS A 147 12.04 7.45 0.72
N ARG A 148 11.54 7.95 -0.41
CA ARG A 148 12.37 8.28 -1.59
C ARG A 148 13.42 9.36 -1.28
N ALA A 149 13.05 10.38 -0.51
CA ALA A 149 14.01 11.41 -0.10
C ALA A 149 15.11 10.86 0.82
N MET A 150 14.76 9.95 1.74
CA MET A 150 15.74 9.28 2.60
C MET A 150 16.72 8.40 1.81
N GLU A 151 16.23 7.65 0.83
CA GLU A 151 17.07 6.82 -0.07
C GLU A 151 18.08 7.69 -0.83
N GLN A 152 17.62 8.77 -1.46
CA GLN A 152 18.49 9.68 -2.21
C GLN A 152 19.54 10.36 -1.33
N ALA A 153 19.18 10.73 -0.09
CA ALA A 153 20.11 11.31 0.87
C ALA A 153 21.19 10.31 1.33
N ALA A 154 20.87 9.02 1.39
CA ALA A 154 21.82 7.96 1.72
C ALA A 154 22.77 7.66 0.56
N GLU A 155 22.30 7.69 -0.69
CA GLU A 155 23.12 7.44 -1.89
C GLU A 155 24.11 8.58 -2.17
N GLY A 156 23.77 9.84 -1.85
CA GLY A 156 24.64 11.00 -2.07
C GLY A 156 25.84 11.12 -1.11
N GLN A 157 25.99 10.20 -0.14
CA GLN A 157 27.06 10.23 0.87
C GLN A 157 28.10 9.10 0.69
N GLY A 158 27.93 8.23 -0.32
CA GLY A 158 28.85 7.14 -0.66
C GLY A 158 29.69 7.44 -1.90
#